data_AF-A0A3B4HBX1-F1
#
_entry.id   AF-A0A3B4HBX1-F1
#
_cell.length_a   1.000
_cell.length_b   1.000
_cell.length_c   1.000
_cell.angle_alpha   90.00
_cell.angle_beta   90.00
_cell.angle_gamma   90.00
#
_symmetry.space_group_name_H-M   'P 1'
#
loop_
_entity.id
_entity.type
_entity.pdbx_description
1 polymer ?
#
loop_
_entity_poly.entity_id
_entity_poly.type
_entity_poly.pdbx_seq_one_letter_code
_entity_poly.pdbx_strand_id
1 'polypeptide(L)'
;MLRFSFIFRGRGVAKRFASSFSNESALPSNLLLPTNLVDPDRLKRPPPPADSSLPPLRKCDAAVPAHLTPVQTWVESLERQDSEPLGVAQLHPDVFAVPPRLDILHSVETWQRNYKRISHAHTKVRSEVSGGGRKPWKQKGSGRARHGSIRSPIWRGGGVSHGPRGPTSYYYMLPMKVRVQGLKVGLSSKMAQDDLHIVDSLNIPTPDSQYLLDLIRHRHWGESVLIVDVGEDFSENILQATANLKTVNVIPAIGLNVHSMLKHEAIVLTLETVKFLEDKLLWHDERYTPLYPFKLPYSDFP
;
A
#
# COMPACT_ATOMS: atom_id res chain seq x y z
N MET A 1 43.50 -16.09 32.77
CA MET A 1 44.54 -16.67 31.90
C MET A 1 44.91 -15.63 30.84
N LEU A 2 46.04 -14.94 31.03
CA LEU A 2 46.56 -13.94 30.10
C LEU A 2 47.18 -14.62 28.88
N ARG A 3 46.91 -14.11 27.67
CA ARG A 3 47.76 -14.32 26.50
C ARG A 3 48.25 -12.97 26.00
N PHE A 4 49.52 -12.69 26.28
CA PHE A 4 50.31 -11.67 25.61
C PHE A 4 50.85 -12.25 24.30
N SER A 5 50.74 -11.51 23.21
CA SER A 5 51.50 -11.74 21.98
C SER A 5 52.24 -10.45 21.62
N PHE A 6 53.56 -10.49 21.78
CA PHE A 6 54.50 -9.48 21.32
C PHE A 6 54.71 -9.63 19.80
N ILE A 7 54.69 -8.51 19.06
CA ILE A 7 55.32 -8.41 17.74
C ILE A 7 56.18 -7.16 17.74
N PHE A 8 57.49 -7.35 17.49
CA PHE A 8 58.51 -6.31 17.46
C PHE A 8 58.58 -5.62 16.08
N ARG A 9 58.44 -4.29 16.12
CA ARG A 9 59.18 -3.22 15.41
C ARG A 9 59.36 -3.28 13.88
N GLY A 10 58.76 -2.29 13.20
CA GLY A 10 59.25 -1.69 11.96
C GLY A 10 59.05 -0.17 11.99
N ARG A 11 60.13 0.61 11.85
CA ARG A 11 60.12 2.08 11.82
C ARG A 11 59.53 2.56 10.48
N GLY A 12 58.44 3.30 10.54
CA GLY A 12 57.89 4.07 9.43
C GLY A 12 56.70 4.89 9.93
N VAL A 13 56.88 6.21 10.05
CA VAL A 13 55.79 7.14 10.39
C VAL A 13 54.91 7.28 9.15
N ALA A 14 54.01 6.32 8.95
CA ALA A 14 52.87 6.48 8.07
C ALA A 14 51.68 6.88 8.95
N LYS A 15 51.25 8.14 8.85
CA LYS A 15 49.96 8.59 9.37
C LYS A 15 48.86 7.84 8.62
N ARG A 16 48.55 6.62 9.05
CA ARG A 16 47.29 5.98 8.71
C ARG A 16 46.22 6.74 9.48
N PHE A 17 45.58 7.68 8.80
CA PHE A 17 44.22 8.07 9.14
C PHE A 17 43.36 6.82 8.95
N ALA A 18 43.24 6.02 10.00
CA ALA A 18 42.16 5.08 10.11
C ALA A 18 40.91 5.92 10.33
N SER A 19 40.26 6.32 9.24
CA SER A 19 38.85 6.70 9.27
C SER A 19 38.08 5.44 9.64
N SER A 20 37.90 5.21 10.93
CA SER A 20 36.89 4.27 11.40
C SER A 20 35.56 4.79 10.87
N PHE A 21 35.00 4.11 9.86
CA PHE A 21 33.57 4.09 9.65
C PHE A 21 32.97 3.46 10.92
N SER A 22 32.74 4.31 11.91
CA SER A 22 32.01 3.94 13.11
C SER A 22 30.57 3.69 12.68
N ASN A 23 30.21 2.42 12.56
CA ASN A 23 28.82 1.99 12.73
C ASN A 23 28.32 2.57 14.06
N GLU A 24 27.57 3.68 14.01
CA GLU A 24 26.68 4.11 15.09
C GLU A 24 25.51 3.11 15.07
N SER A 25 25.48 2.08 15.92
CA SER A 25 25.06 2.17 17.31
C SER A 25 25.60 0.97 18.12
N ALA A 26 26.88 1.00 18.51
CA ALA A 26 27.45 0.02 19.44
C ALA A 26 27.28 0.43 20.92
N LEU A 27 26.23 1.19 21.26
CA LEU A 27 25.93 1.56 22.64
C LEU A 27 24.63 0.84 23.07
N PRO A 28 24.67 0.00 24.11
CA PRO A 28 23.46 -0.62 24.65
C PRO A 28 22.49 0.46 25.15
N SER A 29 21.18 0.20 25.01
CA SER A 29 20.08 1.12 25.38
C SER A 29 20.13 1.65 26.81
N ASN A 30 20.90 1.00 27.69
CA ASN A 30 21.02 1.32 29.10
C ASN A 30 22.17 2.30 29.41
N LEU A 31 22.96 2.70 28.42
CA LEU A 31 24.07 3.64 28.62
C LEU A 31 23.57 5.08 28.50
N LEU A 32 23.33 5.71 29.65
CA LEU A 32 23.08 7.14 29.74
C LEU A 32 24.40 7.88 29.52
N LEU A 33 24.62 8.38 28.31
CA LEU A 33 25.72 9.30 28.04
C LEU A 33 25.44 10.63 28.76
N PRO A 34 26.43 11.22 29.45
CA PRO A 34 26.29 12.55 30.01
C PRO A 34 26.04 13.55 28.87
N THR A 35 25.13 14.50 29.10
CA THR A 35 24.63 15.46 28.10
C THR A 35 25.74 16.30 27.44
N ASN A 36 26.91 16.37 28.05
CA ASN A 36 28.08 17.10 27.55
C ASN A 36 28.86 16.33 26.45
N LEU A 37 28.59 15.03 26.25
CA LEU A 37 29.26 14.19 25.25
C LEU A 37 28.38 13.93 24.01
N VAL A 38 27.08 14.18 24.10
CA VAL A 38 26.17 14.12 22.96
C VAL A 38 26.03 15.55 22.46
N ASP A 39 26.70 15.91 21.36
CA ASP A 39 26.48 17.20 20.71
C ASP A 39 25.00 17.27 20.26
N PRO A 40 24.11 18.03 20.94
CA PRO A 40 22.70 18.07 20.59
C PRO A 40 22.48 18.70 19.21
N ASP A 41 23.44 19.53 18.77
CA ASP A 41 23.47 20.18 17.47
C ASP A 41 23.74 19.19 16.32
N ARG A 42 24.32 18.02 16.62
CA ARG A 42 24.54 16.96 15.61
C ARG A 42 23.23 16.30 15.18
N LEU A 43 22.26 16.17 16.10
CA LEU A 43 20.92 15.65 15.82
C LEU A 43 20.04 16.66 15.07
N LYS A 44 20.37 17.95 15.14
CA LYS A 44 19.62 19.05 14.49
C LYS A 44 20.25 19.53 13.19
N ARG A 45 21.29 18.86 12.68
CA ARG A 45 21.89 19.29 11.41
C ARG A 45 20.81 19.23 10.32
N PRO A 46 20.56 20.33 9.60
CA PRO A 46 19.65 20.30 8.47
C PRO A 46 20.15 19.24 7.48
N PRO A 47 19.23 18.55 6.77
CA PRO A 47 19.62 17.66 5.70
C PRO A 47 20.52 18.42 4.71
N PRO A 48 21.48 17.74 4.07
CA PRO A 48 22.28 18.36 3.03
C PRO A 48 21.36 19.00 1.98
N PRO A 49 21.75 20.14 1.38
CA PRO A 49 20.94 20.78 0.34
C PRO A 49 20.65 19.78 -0.79
N ALA A 50 19.47 19.90 -1.42
CA ALA A 50 19.04 18.99 -2.49
C ALA A 50 20.07 18.85 -3.63
N ASP A 51 20.89 19.89 -3.85
CA ASP A 51 21.95 19.92 -4.87
C ASP A 51 23.27 19.24 -4.43
N SER A 52 23.29 18.57 -3.27
CA SER A 52 24.51 17.90 -2.81
C SER A 52 24.82 16.68 -3.67
N SER A 53 26.08 16.53 -4.10
CA SER A 53 26.54 15.39 -4.90
C SER A 53 26.65 14.07 -4.13
N LEU A 54 26.11 14.01 -2.90
CA LEU A 54 26.15 12.83 -2.05
C LEU A 54 24.93 11.95 -2.35
N PRO A 55 25.10 10.61 -2.37
CA PRO A 55 23.98 9.72 -2.61
C PRO A 55 22.95 9.84 -1.47
N PRO A 56 21.64 9.97 -1.78
CA PRO A 56 20.61 9.97 -0.75
C PRO A 56 20.62 8.64 0.01
N LEU A 57 20.92 8.72 1.30
CA LEU A 57 20.86 7.59 2.22
C LEU A 57 19.70 7.81 3.18
N ARG A 58 18.61 7.10 2.95
CA ARG A 58 17.47 7.11 3.87
C ARG A 58 17.62 6.01 4.91
N LYS A 59 17.53 6.37 6.18
CA LYS A 59 17.38 5.43 7.31
C LYS A 59 15.91 5.25 7.68
N CYS A 60 15.60 4.16 8.39
CA CYS A 60 14.28 4.00 9.01
C CYS A 60 14.12 4.97 10.17
N ASP A 61 13.02 5.73 10.18
CA ASP A 61 12.70 6.66 11.28
C ASP A 61 12.14 5.92 12.51
N ALA A 62 11.40 4.83 12.27
CA ALA A 62 10.83 3.99 13.32
C ALA A 62 11.86 2.99 13.89
N ALA A 63 11.68 2.62 15.15
CA ALA A 63 12.56 1.68 15.84
C ALA A 63 12.39 0.26 15.29
N VAL A 64 13.44 -0.27 14.67
CA VAL A 64 13.45 -1.65 14.18
C VAL A 64 13.63 -2.63 15.34
N PRO A 65 12.84 -3.73 15.41
CA PRO A 65 13.01 -4.76 16.43
C PRO A 65 14.42 -5.36 16.43
N ALA A 66 15.02 -5.60 17.59
CA ALA A 66 16.41 -6.04 17.73
C ALA A 66 16.77 -7.37 17.02
N HIS A 67 15.77 -8.19 16.71
CA HIS A 67 15.94 -9.49 16.04
C HIS A 67 15.78 -9.40 14.51
N LEU A 68 15.38 -8.25 13.97
CA LEU A 68 15.18 -8.02 12.55
C LEU A 68 16.17 -6.98 12.03
N THR A 69 16.45 -7.06 10.74
CA THR A 69 17.26 -6.07 10.02
C THR A 69 16.39 -5.36 8.99
N PRO A 70 16.59 -4.05 8.78
CA PRO A 70 15.85 -3.33 7.75
C PRO A 70 16.20 -3.85 6.35
N VAL A 71 15.21 -3.83 5.46
CA VAL A 71 15.40 -4.18 4.05
C VAL A 71 16.03 -2.99 3.34
N GLN A 72 16.89 -3.25 2.36
CA GLN A 72 17.52 -2.19 1.58
C GLN A 72 17.05 -2.25 0.13
N THR A 73 16.80 -1.08 -0.45
CA THR A 73 16.40 -0.91 -1.84
C THR A 73 17.11 0.27 -2.47
N TRP A 74 17.28 0.21 -3.79
CA TRP A 74 17.79 1.32 -4.56
C TRP A 74 16.79 2.48 -4.59
N VAL A 75 17.32 3.70 -4.61
CA VAL A 75 16.57 4.92 -4.88
C VAL A 75 16.88 5.33 -6.30
N GLU A 76 15.84 5.40 -7.13
CA GLU A 76 15.93 5.78 -8.53
C GLU A 76 15.47 7.23 -8.76
N SER A 77 15.84 7.81 -9.89
CA SER A 77 15.33 9.10 -10.37
C SER A 77 14.47 8.91 -11.60
N LEU A 78 13.46 9.74 -11.84
CA LEU A 78 12.67 9.73 -13.08
C LEU A 78 13.15 10.74 -14.14
N GLU A 79 14.26 11.45 -13.89
CA GLU A 79 14.72 12.55 -14.75
C GLU A 79 15.45 12.09 -16.02
N ARG A 80 16.12 10.93 -15.96
CA ARG A 80 16.82 10.31 -17.09
C ARG A 80 16.44 8.85 -17.24
N GLN A 81 16.48 8.39 -18.49
CA GLN A 81 16.31 6.97 -18.83
C GLN A 81 17.50 6.12 -18.32
N ASP A 82 18.73 6.64 -18.45
CA ASP A 82 19.98 5.98 -18.06
C ASP A 82 20.53 6.45 -16.69
N SER A 83 19.66 6.74 -15.73
CA SER A 83 20.13 7.11 -14.39
C SER A 83 20.68 5.90 -13.65
N GLU A 84 21.93 6.01 -13.18
CA GLU A 84 22.42 5.12 -12.13
C GLU A 84 21.57 5.31 -10.86
N PRO A 85 21.42 4.26 -10.02
CA PRO A 85 20.70 4.40 -8.76
C PRO A 85 21.35 5.50 -7.92
N LEU A 86 20.55 6.49 -7.53
CA LEU A 86 21.03 7.68 -6.81
C LEU A 86 21.58 7.30 -5.44
N GLY A 87 20.92 6.38 -4.75
CA GLY A 87 21.27 6.02 -3.39
C GLY A 87 20.54 4.79 -2.89
N VAL A 88 20.51 4.61 -1.57
CA VAL A 88 19.96 3.44 -0.90
C VAL A 88 18.99 3.87 0.19
N ALA A 89 17.80 3.28 0.19
CA ALA A 89 16.79 3.45 1.23
C ALA A 89 16.69 2.22 2.11
N GLN A 90 16.65 2.43 3.43
CA GLN A 90 16.33 1.41 4.41
C GLN A 90 14.83 1.44 4.71
N LEU A 91 14.21 0.25 4.62
CA LEU A 91 12.78 0.02 4.80
C LEU A 91 12.51 -0.82 6.04
N HIS A 92 11.42 -0.49 6.74
CA HIS A 92 11.05 -1.20 7.96
C HIS A 92 10.60 -2.65 7.65
N PRO A 93 11.18 -3.68 8.31
CA PRO A 93 10.90 -5.07 7.99
C PRO A 93 9.45 -5.48 8.27
N ASP A 94 8.81 -4.93 9.31
CA ASP A 94 7.40 -5.23 9.63
C ASP A 94 6.37 -4.63 8.64
N VAL A 95 6.84 -3.87 7.65
CA VAL A 95 6.00 -3.33 6.56
C VAL A 95 6.34 -3.98 5.23
N PHE A 96 7.63 -4.10 4.91
CA PHE A 96 8.13 -4.53 3.60
C PHE A 96 8.73 -5.94 3.56
N ALA A 97 8.88 -6.62 4.70
CA ALA A 97 9.37 -8.01 4.81
C ALA A 97 8.45 -8.90 5.64
N VAL A 98 7.14 -8.63 5.61
CA VAL A 98 6.14 -9.48 6.27
C VAL A 98 5.98 -10.79 5.50
N PRO A 99 5.81 -11.94 6.19
CA PRO A 99 5.60 -13.22 5.51
C PRO A 99 4.38 -13.16 4.58
N PRO A 100 4.49 -13.71 3.35
CA PRO A 100 3.44 -13.60 2.35
C PRO A 100 2.19 -14.40 2.75
N ARG A 101 1.11 -13.68 3.07
CA ARG A 101 -0.19 -14.23 3.49
C ARG A 101 -1.27 -14.00 2.44
N LEU A 102 -1.34 -14.92 1.48
CA LEU A 102 -2.29 -14.87 0.36
C LEU A 102 -3.77 -14.93 0.81
N ASP A 103 -4.04 -15.58 1.94
CA ASP A 103 -5.36 -15.66 2.58
C ASP A 103 -5.91 -14.27 2.95
N ILE A 104 -5.07 -13.41 3.52
CA ILE A 104 -5.43 -12.04 3.90
C ILE A 104 -5.60 -11.19 2.64
N LEU A 105 -4.70 -11.30 1.66
CA LEU A 105 -4.81 -10.57 0.39
C LEU A 105 -6.14 -10.87 -0.31
N HIS A 106 -6.50 -12.16 -0.44
CA HIS A 106 -7.77 -12.58 -1.02
C HIS A 106 -8.97 -12.01 -0.23
N SER A 107 -8.93 -12.09 1.10
CA SER A 107 -10.01 -11.58 1.95
C SER A 107 -10.22 -10.07 1.78
N VAL A 108 -9.13 -9.30 1.72
CA VAL A 108 -9.17 -7.84 1.53
C VAL A 108 -9.62 -7.47 0.12
N GLU A 109 -9.16 -8.16 -0.92
CA GLU A 109 -9.61 -7.96 -2.31
C GLU A 109 -11.12 -8.22 -2.45
N THR A 110 -11.59 -9.35 -1.92
CA THR A 110 -13.00 -9.74 -1.99
C THR A 110 -13.87 -8.78 -1.20
N TRP A 111 -13.37 -8.26 -0.07
CA TRP A 111 -14.02 -7.18 0.66
C TRP A 111 -14.11 -5.90 -0.17
N GLN A 112 -13.01 -5.41 -0.75
CA GLN A 112 -12.99 -4.19 -1.57
C GLN A 112 -13.96 -4.26 -2.76
N ARG A 113 -14.10 -5.44 -3.38
CA ARG A 113 -15.02 -5.67 -4.49
C ARG A 113 -16.50 -5.67 -4.05
N ASN A 114 -16.81 -6.22 -2.89
CA ASN A 114 -18.19 -6.46 -2.46
C ASN A 114 -18.79 -5.35 -1.58
N TYR A 115 -18.00 -4.70 -0.72
CA TYR A 115 -18.56 -3.79 0.29
C TYR A 115 -19.29 -2.58 -0.30
N LYS A 116 -18.89 -2.14 -1.50
CA LYS A 116 -19.50 -1.04 -2.28
C LYS A 116 -20.65 -1.50 -3.18
N ARG A 117 -20.85 -2.81 -3.35
CA ARG A 117 -21.77 -3.38 -4.33
C ARG A 117 -23.21 -3.30 -3.84
N ILE A 118 -24.07 -2.73 -4.68
CA ILE A 118 -25.53 -2.72 -4.51
C ILE A 118 -26.15 -3.36 -5.75
N SER A 119 -26.96 -4.40 -5.56
CA SER A 119 -27.70 -5.03 -6.65
C SER A 119 -29.12 -4.48 -6.70
N HIS A 120 -29.46 -3.85 -7.83
CA HIS A 120 -30.78 -3.30 -8.12
C HIS A 120 -31.70 -4.29 -8.86
N ALA A 121 -31.24 -5.51 -9.11
CA ALA A 121 -32.05 -6.52 -9.75
C ALA A 121 -33.30 -6.82 -8.92
N HIS A 122 -34.47 -6.70 -9.53
CA HIS A 122 -35.75 -6.94 -8.88
C HIS A 122 -36.70 -7.68 -9.81
N THR A 123 -37.30 -8.73 -9.30
CA THR A 123 -38.36 -9.46 -10.01
C THR A 123 -39.70 -9.26 -9.32
N LYS A 124 -40.75 -9.12 -10.13
CA LYS A 124 -42.11 -9.01 -9.63
C LYS A 124 -42.56 -10.39 -9.15
N VAL A 125 -42.87 -10.49 -7.86
CA VAL A 125 -43.55 -11.66 -7.31
C VAL A 125 -45.01 -11.68 -7.76
N ARG A 126 -45.69 -12.82 -7.61
CA ARG A 126 -47.08 -13.00 -8.07
C ARG A 126 -48.08 -11.94 -7.55
N SER A 127 -47.80 -11.30 -6.41
CA SER A 127 -48.61 -10.23 -5.82
C SER A 127 -48.33 -8.84 -6.42
N GLU A 128 -47.16 -8.65 -7.03
CA GLU A 128 -46.75 -7.38 -7.64
C GLU A 128 -47.09 -7.31 -9.14
N VAL A 129 -47.38 -8.46 -9.77
CA VAL A 129 -47.81 -8.52 -11.18
C VAL A 129 -49.27 -8.10 -11.28
N SER A 130 -49.57 -7.11 -12.12
CA SER A 130 -50.90 -6.51 -12.28
C SER A 130 -52.01 -7.54 -12.59
N GLY A 131 -53.12 -7.49 -11.85
CA GLY A 131 -54.30 -8.34 -12.04
C GLY A 131 -54.25 -9.65 -11.23
N GLY A 132 -54.99 -10.68 -11.66
CA GLY A 132 -54.94 -12.00 -11.03
C GLY A 132 -55.71 -12.18 -9.73
N GLY A 133 -56.57 -11.24 -9.34
CA GLY A 133 -57.44 -11.35 -8.16
C GLY A 133 -58.63 -12.30 -8.32
N ARG A 134 -59.08 -12.57 -9.56
CA ARG A 134 -60.19 -13.50 -9.84
C ARG A 134 -59.68 -14.92 -10.10
N LYS A 135 -60.35 -15.92 -9.51
CA LYS A 135 -60.10 -17.33 -9.82
C LYS A 135 -60.44 -17.64 -11.29
N PRO A 136 -59.55 -18.30 -12.06
CA PRO A 136 -59.78 -18.56 -13.48
C PRO A 136 -61.03 -19.41 -13.79
N TRP A 137 -61.28 -20.46 -12.99
CA TRP A 137 -62.45 -21.33 -13.09
C TRP A 137 -62.77 -22.02 -11.76
N LYS A 138 -63.96 -22.64 -11.67
CA LYS A 138 -64.42 -23.39 -10.49
C LYS A 138 -63.49 -24.58 -10.19
N GLN A 139 -63.37 -24.95 -8.91
CA GLN A 139 -62.41 -25.98 -8.45
C GLN A 139 -62.67 -27.39 -9.02
N LYS A 140 -63.94 -27.70 -9.34
CA LYS A 140 -64.41 -28.99 -9.85
C LYS A 140 -65.35 -28.74 -11.05
N GLY A 141 -65.50 -29.74 -11.91
CA GLY A 141 -66.43 -29.73 -13.05
C GLY A 141 -65.85 -29.29 -14.40
N SER A 142 -64.64 -28.70 -14.45
CA SER A 142 -64.03 -28.21 -15.70
C SER A 142 -63.11 -29.19 -16.42
N GLY A 143 -62.73 -30.32 -15.79
CA GLY A 143 -61.74 -31.28 -16.34
C GLY A 143 -60.31 -30.76 -16.46
N ARG A 144 -60.03 -29.51 -16.04
CA ARG A 144 -58.71 -28.86 -16.12
C ARG A 144 -57.98 -28.91 -14.78
N ALA A 145 -56.66 -28.68 -14.80
CA ALA A 145 -55.86 -28.49 -13.59
C ALA A 145 -56.42 -27.35 -12.70
N ARG A 146 -56.23 -27.47 -11.38
CA ARG A 146 -56.77 -26.52 -10.40
C ARG A 146 -55.84 -25.31 -10.26
N HIS A 147 -56.35 -24.11 -10.54
CA HIS A 147 -55.59 -22.86 -10.37
C HIS A 147 -56.34 -21.82 -9.54
N GLY A 148 -55.60 -21.08 -8.72
CA GLY A 148 -56.13 -20.00 -7.89
C GLY A 148 -56.02 -18.61 -8.52
N SER A 149 -54.99 -18.37 -9.34
CA SER A 149 -54.74 -17.07 -9.98
C SER A 149 -53.96 -17.26 -11.27
N ILE A 150 -54.22 -16.42 -12.28
CA ILE A 150 -53.44 -16.37 -13.53
C ILE A 150 -52.03 -15.79 -13.36
N ARG A 151 -51.72 -15.18 -12.20
CA ARG A 151 -50.40 -14.59 -11.92
C ARG A 151 -49.45 -15.51 -11.16
N SER A 152 -49.83 -16.77 -10.95
CA SER A 152 -48.94 -17.75 -10.32
C SER A 152 -47.72 -18.07 -11.21
N PRO A 153 -46.57 -18.47 -10.65
CA PRO A 153 -45.34 -18.73 -11.41
C PRO A 153 -45.45 -19.79 -12.51
N ILE A 154 -46.44 -20.70 -12.40
CA ILE A 154 -46.71 -21.75 -13.38
C ILE A 154 -47.30 -21.17 -14.68
N TRP A 155 -47.92 -20.00 -14.61
CA TRP A 155 -48.58 -19.36 -15.76
C TRP A 155 -47.60 -18.47 -16.54
N ARG A 156 -47.76 -18.43 -17.86
CA ARG A 156 -47.07 -17.46 -18.72
C ARG A 156 -47.48 -16.04 -18.32
N GLY A 157 -46.49 -15.18 -18.06
CA GLY A 157 -46.73 -13.82 -17.56
C GLY A 157 -47.20 -13.77 -16.10
N GLY A 158 -46.98 -14.85 -15.35
CA GLY A 158 -47.06 -14.88 -13.90
C GLY A 158 -45.81 -14.30 -13.23
N GLY A 159 -45.86 -14.12 -11.91
CA GLY A 159 -44.71 -13.63 -11.15
C GLY A 159 -43.63 -14.69 -10.96
N VAL A 160 -42.40 -14.24 -10.69
CA VAL A 160 -41.27 -15.14 -10.39
C VAL A 160 -41.38 -15.64 -8.94
N SER A 161 -41.13 -16.94 -8.70
CA SER A 161 -41.15 -17.53 -7.36
C SER A 161 -39.91 -17.17 -6.55
N HIS A 162 -38.74 -17.56 -7.04
CA HIS A 162 -37.44 -17.24 -6.46
C HIS A 162 -36.62 -16.47 -7.48
N GLY A 163 -36.66 -15.16 -7.35
CA GLY A 163 -35.85 -14.24 -8.14
C GLY A 163 -35.22 -13.18 -7.25
N PRO A 164 -34.37 -12.31 -7.80
CA PRO A 164 -33.76 -11.24 -7.03
C PRO A 164 -34.84 -10.30 -6.49
N ARG A 165 -34.66 -9.91 -5.22
CA ARG A 165 -35.52 -8.99 -4.46
C ARG A 165 -34.69 -7.78 -4.05
N GLY A 166 -34.56 -6.83 -4.96
CA GLY A 166 -33.71 -5.66 -4.81
C GLY A 166 -34.43 -4.45 -4.19
N PRO A 167 -33.68 -3.46 -3.69
CA PRO A 167 -32.21 -3.40 -3.67
C PRO A 167 -31.58 -4.28 -2.58
N THR A 168 -30.51 -5.01 -2.91
CA THR A 168 -29.72 -5.80 -1.94
C THR A 168 -28.30 -5.24 -1.81
N SER A 169 -27.85 -5.03 -0.58
CA SER A 169 -26.50 -4.58 -0.25
C SER A 169 -25.62 -5.77 0.16
N TYR A 170 -24.35 -5.73 -0.25
CA TYR A 170 -23.33 -6.72 0.13
C TYR A 170 -22.32 -6.12 1.11
N TYR A 171 -22.76 -5.14 1.91
CA TYR A 171 -21.91 -4.39 2.81
C TYR A 171 -21.50 -5.23 4.03
N TYR A 172 -20.19 -5.28 4.28
CA TYR A 172 -19.61 -5.73 5.53
C TYR A 172 -18.27 -5.03 5.75
N MET A 173 -17.83 -4.93 7.00
CA MET A 173 -16.56 -4.30 7.36
C MET A 173 -15.57 -5.31 7.91
N LEU A 174 -14.39 -5.37 7.30
CA LEU A 174 -13.26 -6.11 7.85
C LEU A 174 -12.64 -5.36 9.05
N PRO A 175 -12.14 -6.09 10.07
CA PRO A 175 -11.37 -5.50 11.14
C PRO A 175 -10.22 -4.64 10.60
N MET A 176 -9.96 -3.50 11.24
CA MET A 176 -8.92 -2.56 10.78
C MET A 176 -7.55 -3.23 10.65
N LYS A 177 -7.15 -4.04 11.64
CA LYS A 177 -5.85 -4.73 11.63
C LYS A 177 -5.72 -5.70 10.46
N VAL A 178 -6.80 -6.36 10.02
CA VAL A 178 -6.79 -7.26 8.85
C VAL A 178 -6.57 -6.47 7.55
N ARG A 179 -7.22 -5.29 7.41
CA ARG A 179 -7.03 -4.42 6.25
C ARG A 179 -5.61 -3.87 6.16
N VAL A 180 -5.04 -3.47 7.30
CA VAL A 180 -3.66 -2.99 7.44
C VAL A 180 -2.68 -4.12 7.10
N GLN A 181 -2.90 -5.31 7.65
CA GLN A 181 -2.08 -6.48 7.34
C GLN A 181 -2.11 -6.80 5.84
N GLY A 182 -3.26 -6.66 5.18
CA GLY A 182 -3.38 -6.82 3.73
C GLY A 182 -2.51 -5.84 2.94
N LEU A 183 -2.40 -4.58 3.38
CA LEU A 183 -1.50 -3.60 2.76
C LEU A 183 -0.02 -3.99 2.96
N LYS A 184 0.37 -4.35 4.19
CA LYS A 184 1.74 -4.80 4.50
C LYS A 184 2.15 -6.01 3.66
N VAL A 185 1.27 -7.01 3.57
CA VAL A 185 1.51 -8.22 2.76
C VAL A 185 1.55 -7.89 1.27
N GLY A 186 0.74 -6.94 0.80
CA GLY A 186 0.78 -6.48 -0.58
C GLY A 186 2.12 -5.81 -0.92
N LEU A 187 2.59 -4.91 -0.06
CA LEU A 187 3.87 -4.22 -0.23
C LEU A 187 5.04 -5.20 -0.14
N SER A 188 5.01 -6.10 0.85
CA SER A 188 6.05 -7.13 1.02
C SER A 188 6.10 -8.09 -0.16
N SER A 189 4.94 -8.48 -0.72
CA SER A 189 4.90 -9.33 -1.92
C SER A 189 5.51 -8.64 -3.14
N LYS A 190 5.19 -7.35 -3.36
CA LYS A 190 5.75 -6.57 -4.46
C LYS A 190 7.26 -6.34 -4.31
N MET A 191 7.70 -6.09 -3.08
CA MET A 191 9.12 -5.99 -2.74
C MET A 191 9.85 -7.31 -2.99
N ALA A 192 9.29 -8.45 -2.59
CA ALA A 192 9.89 -9.77 -2.79
C ALA A 192 9.89 -10.25 -4.26
N GLN A 193 9.08 -9.62 -5.12
CA GLN A 193 8.98 -9.90 -6.55
C GLN A 193 9.84 -8.95 -7.41
N ASP A 194 10.57 -8.02 -6.78
CA ASP A 194 11.31 -6.94 -7.45
C ASP A 194 10.42 -5.98 -8.28
N ASP A 195 9.12 -5.94 -7.99
CA ASP A 195 8.10 -5.09 -8.63
C ASP A 195 7.91 -3.72 -7.92
N LEU A 196 8.61 -3.52 -6.80
CA LEU A 196 8.52 -2.30 -6.00
C LEU A 196 9.75 -1.42 -6.22
N HIS A 197 9.54 -0.23 -6.78
CA HIS A 197 10.59 0.74 -7.05
C HIS A 197 10.41 1.97 -6.17
N ILE A 198 11.53 2.48 -5.63
CA ILE A 198 11.54 3.70 -4.83
C ILE A 198 12.20 4.80 -5.63
N VAL A 199 11.53 5.93 -5.69
CA VAL A 199 12.00 7.11 -6.41
C VAL A 199 12.19 8.25 -5.42
N ASP A 200 13.19 9.09 -5.68
CA ASP A 200 13.41 10.31 -4.89
C ASP A 200 12.27 11.31 -5.07
N SER A 201 12.07 11.79 -6.32
CA SER A 201 11.01 12.73 -6.68
C SER A 201 10.28 12.35 -7.97
N LEU A 202 9.01 12.77 -8.11
CA LEU A 202 8.20 12.55 -9.32
C LEU A 202 8.40 13.62 -10.40
N ASN A 203 9.54 14.28 -10.41
CA ASN A 203 9.86 15.29 -11.41
C ASN A 203 10.35 14.63 -12.69
N ILE A 204 9.69 14.97 -13.80
CA ILE A 204 10.05 14.51 -15.15
C ILE A 204 10.45 15.73 -15.98
N PRO A 205 11.49 15.64 -16.82
CA PRO A 205 11.98 16.78 -17.60
C PRO A 205 10.97 17.29 -18.65
N THR A 206 10.05 16.44 -19.10
CA THR A 206 9.14 16.73 -20.21
C THR A 206 7.74 16.20 -19.87
N PRO A 207 6.65 16.90 -20.23
CA PRO A 207 5.27 16.44 -20.02
C PRO A 207 4.84 15.31 -20.99
N ASP A 208 5.76 14.77 -21.79
CA ASP A 208 5.45 13.82 -22.84
C ASP A 208 5.19 12.41 -22.28
N SER A 209 4.01 11.88 -22.58
CA SER A 209 3.64 10.50 -22.20
C SER A 209 4.55 9.43 -22.82
N GLN A 210 5.13 9.70 -23.99
CA GLN A 210 6.07 8.78 -24.66
C GLN A 210 7.36 8.63 -23.87
N TYR A 211 7.89 9.73 -23.33
CA TYR A 211 9.09 9.70 -22.48
C TYR A 211 8.90 8.75 -21.30
N LEU A 212 7.75 8.82 -20.62
CA LEU A 212 7.40 7.96 -19.49
C LEU A 212 7.32 6.48 -19.91
N LEU A 213 6.67 6.19 -21.03
CA LEU A 213 6.54 4.81 -21.54
C LEU A 213 7.89 4.23 -21.93
N ASP A 214 8.76 5.03 -22.56
CA ASP A 214 10.09 4.59 -22.94
C ASP A 214 10.97 4.36 -21.70
N LEU A 215 10.85 5.20 -20.67
CA LEU A 215 11.51 4.99 -19.38
C LEU A 215 11.06 3.67 -18.73
N ILE A 216 9.74 3.42 -18.66
CA ILE A 216 9.17 2.18 -18.10
C ILE A 216 9.68 0.95 -18.85
N ARG A 217 9.73 1.01 -20.19
CA ARG A 217 10.25 -0.08 -21.03
C ARG A 217 11.75 -0.30 -20.84
N HIS A 218 12.52 0.78 -20.74
CA HIS A 218 13.96 0.73 -20.55
C HIS A 218 14.33 0.09 -19.20
N ARG A 219 13.55 0.37 -18.15
CA ARG A 219 13.77 -0.20 -16.80
C ARG A 219 13.10 -1.54 -16.55
N HIS A 220 12.36 -2.04 -17.52
CA HIS A 220 11.63 -3.31 -17.42
C HIS A 220 10.62 -3.37 -16.26
N TRP A 221 9.94 -2.26 -15.95
CA TRP A 221 8.90 -2.18 -14.92
C TRP A 221 7.54 -2.83 -15.32
N GLY A 222 7.54 -3.65 -16.36
CA GLY A 222 6.34 -4.30 -16.88
C GLY A 222 5.43 -3.40 -17.74
N GLU A 223 4.21 -3.86 -17.96
CA GLU A 223 3.21 -3.20 -18.81
C GLU A 223 2.39 -2.13 -18.09
N SER A 224 2.21 -2.28 -16.77
CA SER A 224 1.34 -1.42 -15.96
C SER A 224 2.03 -0.98 -14.67
N VAL A 225 1.94 0.32 -14.39
CA VAL A 225 2.68 0.96 -13.30
C VAL A 225 1.74 1.82 -12.46
N LEU A 226 1.83 1.67 -11.13
CA LEU A 226 1.13 2.51 -10.17
C LEU A 226 2.11 3.44 -9.48
N ILE A 227 1.98 4.74 -9.69
CA ILE A 227 2.80 5.78 -9.06
C ILE A 227 2.04 6.34 -7.85
N VAL A 228 2.73 6.44 -6.70
CA VAL A 228 2.13 6.89 -5.45
C VAL A 228 2.95 8.03 -4.84
N ASP A 229 2.27 9.11 -4.46
CA ASP A 229 2.88 10.27 -3.79
C ASP A 229 2.09 10.78 -2.58
N VAL A 230 2.73 11.50 -1.66
CA VAL A 230 2.07 12.11 -0.49
C VAL A 230 1.58 13.54 -0.76
N GLY A 231 2.20 14.24 -1.72
CA GLY A 231 1.91 15.65 -2.00
C GLY A 231 0.45 15.91 -2.39
N GLU A 232 -0.09 17.04 -1.89
CA GLU A 232 -1.35 17.60 -2.40
C GLU A 232 -1.16 18.14 -3.83
N ASP A 233 0.04 18.67 -4.10
CA ASP A 233 0.48 19.19 -5.39
C ASP A 233 1.42 18.20 -6.08
N PHE A 234 0.92 17.50 -7.09
CA PHE A 234 1.76 16.71 -7.99
C PHE A 234 2.45 17.62 -9.01
N SER A 235 3.63 17.21 -9.49
CA SER A 235 4.31 17.96 -10.55
C SER A 235 3.43 18.04 -11.82
N GLU A 236 3.35 19.21 -12.46
CA GLU A 236 2.46 19.40 -13.62
C GLU A 236 2.84 18.44 -14.77
N ASN A 237 4.14 18.17 -14.92
CA ASN A 237 4.67 17.29 -15.96
C ASN A 237 4.20 15.83 -15.79
N ILE A 238 4.25 15.27 -14.56
CA ILE A 238 3.78 13.88 -14.36
C ILE A 238 2.28 13.77 -14.58
N LEU A 239 1.50 14.77 -14.14
CA LEU A 239 0.06 14.78 -14.33
C LEU A 239 -0.31 14.82 -15.82
N GLN A 240 0.31 15.71 -16.59
CA GLN A 240 0.09 15.79 -18.04
C GLN A 240 0.53 14.52 -18.77
N ALA A 241 1.68 13.96 -18.40
CA ALA A 241 2.21 12.73 -19.01
C ALA A 241 1.31 11.52 -18.74
N THR A 242 0.71 11.44 -17.55
CA THR A 242 -0.11 10.28 -17.13
C THR A 242 -1.59 10.40 -17.47
N ALA A 243 -2.13 11.62 -17.62
CA ALA A 243 -3.57 11.84 -17.85
C ALA A 243 -4.16 11.08 -19.05
N ASN A 244 -3.37 10.90 -20.12
CA ASN A 244 -3.81 10.20 -21.33
C ASN A 244 -3.47 8.70 -21.34
N LEU A 245 -2.69 8.22 -20.37
CA LEU A 245 -2.25 6.84 -20.28
C LEU A 245 -3.28 5.99 -19.54
N LYS A 246 -3.52 4.77 -20.03
CA LYS A 246 -4.42 3.79 -19.38
C LYS A 246 -3.69 2.81 -18.46
N THR A 247 -2.42 2.56 -18.76
CA THR A 247 -1.56 1.58 -18.10
C THR A 247 -0.84 2.15 -16.89
N VAL A 248 -0.57 3.46 -16.89
CA VAL A 248 0.11 4.16 -15.79
C VAL A 248 -0.90 5.02 -15.07
N ASN A 249 -1.02 4.83 -13.76
CA ASN A 249 -1.93 5.60 -12.92
C ASN A 249 -1.16 6.27 -11.79
N VAL A 250 -1.50 7.51 -11.49
CA VAL A 250 -1.00 8.25 -10.33
C VAL A 250 -2.09 8.30 -9.26
N ILE A 251 -1.75 7.97 -8.03
CA ILE A 251 -2.65 8.08 -6.88
C ILE A 251 -1.95 8.74 -5.69
N PRO A 252 -2.67 9.44 -4.81
CA PRO A 252 -2.11 9.87 -3.54
C PRO A 252 -1.91 8.66 -2.60
N ALA A 253 -0.98 8.76 -1.66
CA ALA A 253 -0.66 7.72 -0.67
C ALA A 253 -1.88 7.35 0.19
N ILE A 254 -2.77 8.32 0.45
CA ILE A 254 -4.04 8.12 1.16
C ILE A 254 -4.98 7.17 0.38
N GLY A 255 -4.88 7.15 -0.95
CA GLY A 255 -5.68 6.31 -1.84
C GLY A 255 -5.12 4.91 -2.09
N LEU A 256 -3.97 4.57 -1.50
CA LEU A 256 -3.32 3.28 -1.69
C LEU A 256 -4.21 2.14 -1.21
N ASN A 257 -4.38 1.12 -2.05
CA ASN A 257 -5.29 0.02 -1.79
C ASN A 257 -4.79 -1.28 -2.44
N VAL A 258 -5.12 -2.42 -1.81
CA VAL A 258 -4.69 -3.75 -2.28
C VAL A 258 -5.15 -4.05 -3.70
N HIS A 259 -6.38 -3.72 -4.09
CA HIS A 259 -6.89 -3.98 -5.44
C HIS A 259 -6.06 -3.27 -6.53
N SER A 260 -5.74 -1.98 -6.35
CA SER A 260 -4.88 -1.23 -7.26
C SER A 260 -3.47 -1.80 -7.28
N MET A 261 -2.92 -2.20 -6.13
CA MET A 261 -1.59 -2.80 -6.06
C MET A 261 -1.50 -4.14 -6.82
N LEU A 262 -2.55 -4.96 -6.76
CA LEU A 262 -2.61 -6.24 -7.47
C LEU A 262 -2.94 -6.08 -8.96
N LYS A 263 -3.65 -5.00 -9.32
CA LYS A 263 -4.01 -4.70 -10.71
C LYS A 263 -2.80 -4.28 -11.55
N HIS A 264 -1.81 -3.62 -10.94
CA HIS A 264 -0.62 -3.15 -11.63
C HIS A 264 0.56 -4.10 -11.38
N GLU A 265 1.45 -4.19 -12.36
CA GLU A 265 2.65 -5.01 -12.28
C GLU A 265 3.69 -4.33 -11.39
N ALA A 266 4.11 -3.11 -11.71
CA ALA A 266 5.03 -2.37 -10.85
C ALA A 266 4.34 -1.31 -9.99
N ILE A 267 4.95 -1.04 -8.83
CA ILE A 267 4.56 0.06 -7.93
C ILE A 267 5.76 0.96 -7.73
N VAL A 268 5.56 2.26 -7.91
CA VAL A 268 6.57 3.29 -7.71
C VAL A 268 6.15 4.15 -6.52
N LEU A 269 6.98 4.20 -5.48
CA LEU A 269 6.75 5.00 -4.28
C LEU A 269 7.80 6.11 -4.16
N THR A 270 7.39 7.32 -3.77
CA THR A 270 8.35 8.35 -3.37
C THR A 270 8.96 8.07 -1.99
N LEU A 271 10.14 8.63 -1.71
CA LEU A 271 10.75 8.53 -0.37
C LEU A 271 9.81 9.05 0.72
N GLU A 272 9.11 10.15 0.47
CA GLU A 272 8.12 10.71 1.39
C GLU A 272 6.94 9.75 1.59
N THR A 273 6.45 9.11 0.52
CA THR A 273 5.40 8.10 0.58
C THR A 273 5.77 6.93 1.46
N VAL A 274 6.99 6.42 1.32
CA VAL A 274 7.43 5.30 2.15
C VAL A 274 7.49 5.72 3.62
N LYS A 275 7.90 6.95 3.95
CA LYS A 275 7.90 7.46 5.33
C LYS A 275 6.47 7.55 5.89
N PHE A 276 5.55 8.09 5.11
CA PHE A 276 4.14 8.18 5.48
C PHE A 276 3.52 6.79 5.72
N LEU A 277 3.79 5.83 4.83
CA LEU A 277 3.27 4.47 4.95
C LEU A 277 3.84 3.74 6.17
N GLU A 278 5.14 3.86 6.44
CA GLU A 278 5.76 3.28 7.64
C GLU A 278 5.10 3.79 8.92
N ASP A 279 4.96 5.11 9.08
CA ASP A 279 4.31 5.73 10.24
C ASP A 279 2.87 5.20 10.44
N LYS A 280 2.04 5.24 9.39
CA LYS A 280 0.63 4.84 9.50
C LYS A 280 0.44 3.35 9.71
N LEU A 281 1.25 2.51 9.07
CA LEU A 281 1.09 1.05 9.17
C LEU A 281 1.66 0.49 10.47
N LEU A 282 2.76 1.05 10.99
CA LEU A 282 3.37 0.61 12.26
C LEU A 282 2.57 1.06 13.47
N TRP A 283 1.95 2.24 13.43
CA TRP A 283 1.06 2.71 14.49
C TRP A 283 -0.03 1.68 14.87
N HIS A 284 -0.49 0.86 13.91
CA HIS A 284 -1.51 -0.16 14.16
C HIS A 284 -1.06 -1.37 14.96
N ASP A 285 0.25 -1.62 15.05
CA ASP A 285 0.82 -2.74 15.81
C ASP A 285 0.85 -2.40 17.30
N GLU A 286 1.23 -1.17 17.64
CA GLU A 286 1.43 -0.70 19.01
C GLU A 286 0.18 -0.11 19.67
N ARG A 287 -0.83 0.31 18.88
CA ARG A 287 -2.00 1.00 19.42
C ARG A 287 -2.86 0.14 20.36
N TYR A 288 -3.51 0.84 21.29
CA TYR A 288 -4.58 0.29 22.11
C TYR A 288 -5.88 0.04 21.32
N THR A 289 -6.76 -0.76 21.92
CA THR A 289 -8.12 -0.96 21.40
C THR A 289 -8.90 0.37 21.50
N PRO A 290 -9.62 0.80 20.45
CA PRO A 290 -10.36 2.05 20.50
C PRO A 290 -11.42 2.04 21.60
N LEU A 291 -11.42 3.07 22.45
CA LEU A 291 -12.49 3.34 23.40
C LEU A 291 -13.68 4.04 22.71
N TYR A 292 -13.36 4.95 21.79
CA TYR A 292 -14.30 5.71 20.96
C TYR A 292 -13.67 5.96 19.58
N PRO A 293 -14.42 6.46 18.58
CA PRO A 293 -13.88 6.65 17.23
C PRO A 293 -12.63 7.53 17.21
N PHE A 294 -11.60 7.13 16.46
CA PHE A 294 -10.32 7.85 16.30
C PHE A 294 -10.43 9.27 15.69
N LYS A 295 -11.61 9.65 15.21
CA LYS A 295 -11.94 11.03 14.80
C LYS A 295 -11.98 12.01 15.97
N LEU A 296 -12.25 11.51 17.18
CA LEU A 296 -12.33 12.33 18.39
C LEU A 296 -10.92 12.59 18.94
N PRO A 297 -10.72 13.66 19.71
CA PRO A 297 -9.39 14.02 20.22
C PRO A 297 -8.84 12.95 21.16
N TYR A 298 -7.61 12.52 20.90
CA TYR A 298 -6.78 11.68 21.76
C TYR A 298 -5.54 12.47 22.18
N SER A 299 -4.84 12.04 23.23
CA SER A 299 -3.63 12.73 23.72
C SER A 299 -2.41 12.53 22.83
N ASP A 300 -2.31 11.38 22.19
CA ASP A 300 -1.13 10.83 21.51
C ASP A 300 -1.41 10.50 20.03
N PHE A 301 -2.61 10.85 19.54
CA PHE A 301 -3.01 10.68 18.15
C PHE A 301 -3.51 12.01 17.59
N PRO A 302 -2.96 12.47 16.45
CA PRO A 302 -3.35 13.73 15.83
C PRO A 302 -4.79 13.72 15.29
#